data_AF-A0A2N0BAV1-F1
#
_entry.id   AF-A0A2N0BAV1-F1
#
_cell.length_a   1.000
_cell.length_b   1.000
_cell.length_c   1.000
_cell.angle_alpha   90.00
_cell.angle_beta   90.00
_cell.angle_gamma   90.00
#
_symmetry.space_group_name_H-M   'P 1'
#
loop_
_entity.id
_entity.type
_entity.pdbx_description
1 polymer ?
#
loop_
_entity_poly.entity_id
_entity_poly.type
_entity_poly.pdbx_seq_one_letter_code
_entity_poly.pdbx_strand_id
1 'polypeptide(L)'
;MTDGLSMDSRERAEMIREGNRAMNEGDIRKARDLFIKADYKDGLIRLGDHFMYEKKMPLLAYGYYKKAGYQRRIDEIFQRMIWALSQWIGADKFKSQLADPGVGERATGVPTSSSFPDASEFKIHPLLRQTALEILEKKGIRI
;
A
#
# COMPACT_ATOMS: atom_id res chain seq x y z
N MET A 1 -30.63 -16.84 -20.05
CA MET A 1 -29.41 -17.62 -20.39
C MET A 1 -28.22 -16.89 -19.80
N THR A 2 -27.74 -17.34 -18.65
CA THR A 2 -26.52 -16.81 -18.02
C THR A 2 -25.79 -18.00 -17.41
N ASP A 3 -25.22 -18.83 -18.29
CA ASP A 3 -24.19 -19.79 -17.88
C ASP A 3 -22.93 -18.98 -17.58
N GLY A 4 -22.82 -18.60 -16.31
CA GLY A 4 -21.60 -18.04 -15.76
C GLY A 4 -20.47 -19.04 -15.98
N LEU A 5 -19.40 -18.56 -16.62
CA LEU A 5 -18.16 -19.28 -16.90
C LEU A 5 -17.48 -19.69 -15.59
N SER A 6 -18.02 -20.71 -14.92
CA SER A 6 -17.34 -21.43 -13.85
C SER A 6 -16.25 -22.25 -14.52
N MET A 7 -15.01 -21.75 -14.51
CA MET A 7 -13.86 -22.52 -14.98
C MET A 7 -13.83 -23.89 -14.32
N ASP A 8 -13.63 -24.94 -15.12
CA ASP A 8 -13.54 -26.28 -14.57
C ASP A 8 -12.30 -26.39 -13.67
N SER A 9 -12.43 -27.12 -12.56
CA SER A 9 -11.36 -27.26 -11.57
C SER A 9 -10.09 -27.87 -12.17
N ARG A 10 -10.26 -28.77 -13.15
CA ARG A 10 -9.15 -29.39 -13.88
C ARG A 10 -8.45 -28.39 -14.79
N GLU A 11 -9.20 -27.61 -15.56
CA GLU A 11 -8.63 -26.56 -16.42
C GLU A 11 -7.84 -25.53 -15.60
N ARG A 12 -8.39 -25.13 -14.44
CA ARG A 12 -7.69 -24.23 -13.51
C ARG A 12 -6.39 -24.87 -13.01
N ALA A 13 -6.39 -26.15 -12.66
CA ALA A 13 -5.20 -26.84 -12.19
C ALA A 13 -4.13 -26.97 -13.29
N GLU A 14 -4.52 -27.26 -14.53
CA GLU A 14 -3.62 -27.31 -15.68
C GLU A 14 -3.00 -25.93 -15.97
N MET A 15 -3.81 -24.87 -15.88
CA MET A 15 -3.35 -23.49 -16.01
C MET A 15 -2.32 -23.10 -14.95
N ILE A 16 -2.53 -23.52 -13.69
CA ILE A 16 -1.58 -23.29 -12.61
C ILE A 16 -0.27 -24.01 -12.87
N ARG A 17 -0.31 -25.26 -13.34
CA ARG A 17 0.90 -26.04 -13.69
C ARG A 17 1.68 -25.38 -14.82
N GLU A 18 1.00 -24.95 -15.88
CA GLU A 18 1.63 -24.22 -16.98
C GLU A 18 2.22 -22.88 -16.52
N GLY A 19 1.50 -22.14 -15.69
CA GLY A 19 2.00 -20.87 -15.14
C GLY A 19 3.23 -21.05 -14.28
N ASN A 20 3.26 -22.11 -13.46
CA ASN A 20 4.42 -22.47 -12.65
C ASN A 20 5.63 -22.85 -13.52
N ARG A 21 5.41 -23.59 -14.60
CA ARG A 21 6.46 -23.93 -15.58
C ARG A 21 7.00 -22.66 -16.24
N ALA A 22 6.13 -21.81 -16.79
CA ALA A 22 6.53 -20.54 -17.42
C ALA A 22 7.32 -19.64 -16.46
N MET A 23 6.91 -19.57 -15.18
CA MET A 23 7.62 -18.80 -14.15
C MET A 23 9.03 -19.34 -13.92
N ASN A 24 9.19 -20.67 -13.86
CA ASN A 24 10.49 -21.31 -13.65
C ASN A 24 11.42 -21.16 -14.87
N GLU A 25 10.85 -21.09 -16.08
CA GLU A 25 11.56 -20.82 -17.33
C GLU A 25 11.93 -19.34 -17.51
N GLY A 26 11.43 -18.46 -16.64
CA GLY A 26 11.65 -17.01 -16.73
C GLY A 26 10.71 -16.29 -17.70
N ASP A 27 9.71 -16.97 -18.26
CA ASP A 27 8.64 -16.33 -19.04
C ASP A 27 7.58 -15.71 -18.10
N ILE A 28 7.97 -14.60 -17.50
CA ILE A 28 7.16 -13.85 -16.54
C ILE A 28 5.85 -13.35 -17.16
N ARG A 29 5.86 -13.03 -18.47
CA ARG A 29 4.65 -12.54 -19.17
C ARG A 29 3.60 -13.64 -19.28
N LYS A 30 4.00 -14.82 -19.73
CA LYS A 30 3.10 -15.96 -19.83
C LYS A 30 2.61 -16.42 -18.45
N ALA A 31 3.51 -16.51 -17.47
CA ALA A 31 3.14 -16.86 -16.09
C ALA A 31 2.09 -15.90 -15.51
N ARG A 32 2.26 -14.59 -15.74
CA ARG A 32 1.30 -13.56 -15.34
C ARG A 32 -0.09 -13.79 -15.92
N ASP A 33 -0.19 -13.99 -17.22
CA ASP A 33 -1.49 -14.11 -17.87
C ASP A 33 -2.23 -15.36 -17.35
N LEU A 34 -1.50 -16.46 -17.13
CA LEU A 34 -2.03 -17.69 -16.55
C LEU A 34 -2.46 -17.53 -15.08
N PHE A 35 -1.65 -16.91 -14.23
CA PHE A 35 -1.99 -16.71 -12.82
C PHE A 35 -3.13 -15.72 -12.60
N ILE A 36 -3.23 -14.68 -13.44
CA ILE A 36 -4.34 -13.74 -13.40
C ILE A 36 -5.64 -14.44 -13.77
N LYS A 37 -5.63 -15.24 -14.86
CA LYS A 37 -6.80 -15.96 -15.37
C LYS A 37 -7.27 -17.06 -14.42
N ALA A 38 -6.33 -17.78 -13.79
CA ALA A 38 -6.64 -18.82 -12.79
C ALA A 38 -6.99 -18.26 -11.40
N ASP A 39 -6.88 -16.95 -11.20
CA ASP A 39 -6.92 -16.29 -9.89
C ASP A 39 -6.09 -17.03 -8.82
N TYR A 40 -4.85 -17.38 -9.20
CA TYR A 40 -3.97 -18.19 -8.36
C TYR A 40 -3.14 -17.30 -7.44
N LYS A 41 -3.57 -17.22 -6.17
CA LYS A 41 -2.98 -16.34 -5.16
C LYS A 41 -1.46 -16.51 -4.99
N ASP A 42 -0.97 -17.75 -4.84
CA ASP A 42 0.48 -17.96 -4.65
C ASP A 42 1.29 -17.55 -5.88
N GLY A 43 0.76 -17.80 -7.09
CA GLY A 43 1.38 -17.35 -8.34
C GLY A 43 1.46 -15.82 -8.44
N LEU A 44 0.40 -15.12 -8.02
CA LEU A 44 0.40 -13.67 -7.93
C LEU A 44 1.39 -13.15 -6.87
N ILE A 45 1.52 -13.82 -5.74
CA ILE A 45 2.53 -13.48 -4.73
C ILE A 45 3.94 -13.67 -5.29
N ARG A 46 4.22 -14.77 -6.00
CA ARG A 46 5.52 -15.02 -6.66
C ARG A 46 5.85 -13.95 -7.70
N LEU A 47 4.87 -13.51 -8.50
CA LEU A 47 5.05 -12.37 -9.41
C LEU A 47 5.34 -11.07 -8.64
N GLY A 48 4.60 -10.83 -7.56
CA GLY A 48 4.83 -9.70 -6.66
C GLY A 48 6.28 -9.70 -6.14
N ASP A 49 6.76 -10.84 -5.64
CA ASP A 49 8.11 -11.00 -5.12
C ASP A 49 9.18 -10.79 -6.20
N HIS A 50 8.96 -11.30 -7.43
CA HIS A 50 9.84 -11.04 -8.57
C HIS A 50 9.98 -9.53 -8.85
N PHE A 51 8.86 -8.81 -8.94
CA PHE A 51 8.91 -7.36 -9.18
C PHE A 51 9.46 -6.59 -7.98
N MET A 52 9.14 -7.00 -6.76
CA MET A 52 9.59 -6.35 -5.53
C MET A 52 11.11 -6.48 -5.35
N TYR A 53 11.63 -7.70 -5.43
CA TYR A 53 12.99 -8.01 -5.00
C TYR A 53 13.98 -8.12 -6.15
N GLU A 54 13.60 -8.68 -7.30
CA GLU A 54 14.51 -8.82 -8.45
C GLU A 54 14.52 -7.56 -9.30
N LYS A 55 13.33 -7.01 -9.64
CA LYS A 55 13.22 -5.81 -10.48
C LYS A 55 13.26 -4.49 -9.72
N LYS A 56 13.16 -4.52 -8.38
CA LYS A 56 13.10 -3.33 -7.52
C LYS A 56 11.98 -2.35 -7.91
N MET A 57 10.82 -2.91 -8.31
CA MET A 57 9.62 -2.19 -8.74
C MET A 57 8.47 -2.41 -7.74
N PRO A 58 8.54 -1.82 -6.53
CA PRO A 58 7.55 -2.05 -5.46
C PRO A 58 6.13 -1.63 -5.83
N LEU A 59 5.97 -0.56 -6.63
CA LEU A 59 4.64 -0.11 -7.08
C LEU A 59 3.98 -1.11 -8.04
N LEU A 60 4.77 -1.78 -8.88
CA LEU A 60 4.26 -2.84 -9.75
C LEU A 60 3.92 -4.10 -8.94
N ALA A 61 4.78 -4.46 -7.98
CA ALA A 61 4.55 -5.56 -7.05
C ALA A 61 3.25 -5.39 -6.24
N TYR A 62 2.94 -4.17 -5.81
CA TYR A 62 1.71 -3.83 -5.08
C TYR A 62 0.44 -4.31 -5.80
N GLY A 63 0.37 -4.17 -7.14
CA GLY A 63 -0.79 -4.61 -7.92
C GLY A 63 -1.05 -6.12 -7.78
N TYR A 64 0.01 -6.93 -7.79
CA TYR A 64 -0.08 -8.38 -7.62
C TYR A 64 -0.43 -8.78 -6.19
N TYR A 65 0.21 -8.17 -5.18
CA TYR A 65 -0.11 -8.43 -3.78
C TYR A 65 -1.56 -8.05 -3.44
N LYS A 66 -2.05 -6.94 -3.99
CA LYS A 66 -3.45 -6.52 -3.83
C LYS A 66 -4.41 -7.56 -4.43
N LYS A 67 -4.15 -8.05 -5.65
CA LYS A 67 -4.98 -9.09 -6.28
C LYS A 67 -4.94 -10.41 -5.48
N ALA A 68 -3.80 -10.76 -4.90
CA ALA A 68 -3.66 -11.94 -4.05
C ALA A 68 -4.30 -11.79 -2.66
N GLY A 69 -4.64 -10.56 -2.23
CA GLY A 69 -5.07 -10.26 -0.87
C GLY A 69 -3.95 -10.35 0.16
N TYR A 70 -2.69 -10.13 -0.25
CA TYR A 70 -1.52 -10.32 0.62
C TYR A 70 -1.18 -9.05 1.41
N GLN A 71 -1.99 -8.78 2.44
CA GLN A 71 -1.93 -7.53 3.21
C GLN A 71 -0.55 -7.23 3.81
N ARG A 72 0.15 -8.26 4.34
CA ARG A 72 1.47 -8.11 4.95
C ARG A 72 2.49 -7.41 4.03
N ARG A 73 2.51 -7.75 2.73
CA ARG A 73 3.42 -7.13 1.76
C ARG A 73 2.96 -5.74 1.34
N ILE A 74 1.66 -5.51 1.30
CA ILE A 74 1.09 -4.19 1.04
C ILE A 74 1.51 -3.21 2.15
N ASP A 75 1.38 -3.63 3.41
CA ASP A 75 1.78 -2.83 4.57
C ASP A 75 3.28 -2.54 4.56
N GLU A 76 4.12 -3.51 4.18
CA GLU A 76 5.57 -3.33 4.02
C GLU A 76 5.90 -2.24 2.97
N ILE A 77 5.19 -2.24 1.83
CA ILE A 77 5.37 -1.21 0.79
C ILE A 77 4.94 0.16 1.33
N PHE A 78 3.80 0.25 2.02
CA PHE A 78 3.33 1.51 2.61
C PHE A 78 4.28 2.05 3.67
N GLN A 79 4.77 1.20 4.58
CA GLN A 79 5.74 1.59 5.61
C GLN A 79 7.02 2.16 4.98
N ARG A 80 7.54 1.52 3.92
CA ARG A 80 8.73 2.02 3.20
C ARG A 80 8.48 3.38 2.54
N MET A 81 7.31 3.60 1.97
CA MET A 81 6.96 4.89 1.37
C MET A 81 6.81 5.99 2.43
N ILE A 82 6.13 5.70 3.54
CA ILE A 82 5.99 6.65 4.66
C ILE A 82 7.36 6.98 5.25
N TRP A 83 8.22 5.98 5.41
CA TRP A 83 9.59 6.19 5.89
C TRP A 83 10.41 7.05 4.92
N ALA A 84 10.38 6.76 3.62
CA ALA A 84 11.09 7.58 2.63
C ALA A 84 10.58 9.04 2.62
N LEU A 85 9.25 9.21 2.75
CA LEU A 85 8.63 10.53 2.85
C LEU A 85 9.06 11.28 4.13
N SER A 86 9.16 10.59 5.27
CA SER A 86 9.60 11.22 6.53
C SER A 86 11.05 11.67 6.47
N GLN A 87 11.92 10.92 5.78
CA GLN A 87 13.29 11.36 5.51
C GLN A 87 13.33 12.62 4.65
N TRP A 88 12.45 12.71 3.65
CA TRP A 88 12.41 13.86 2.75
C TRP A 88 11.85 15.13 3.43
N ILE A 89 10.82 15.00 4.26
CA ILE A 89 10.19 16.12 4.99
C ILE A 89 11.09 16.62 6.14
N GLY A 90 12.04 15.80 6.60
CA GLY A 90 12.92 16.07 7.74
C GLY A 90 12.38 15.45 9.03
N ALA A 91 13.22 14.68 9.71
CA ALA A 91 12.87 13.91 10.92
C ALA A 91 12.37 14.77 12.09
N ASP A 92 12.69 16.06 12.11
CA ASP A 92 12.33 16.98 13.20
C ASP A 92 10.83 17.36 13.23
N LYS A 93 10.08 17.11 12.15
CA LYS A 93 8.62 17.38 12.13
C LYS A 93 7.77 16.22 12.69
N PHE A 94 8.37 15.06 12.97
CA PHE A 94 7.67 13.86 13.48
C PHE A 94 8.16 13.39 14.86
N LYS A 95 9.10 14.09 15.50
CA LYS A 95 9.46 13.85 16.92
C LYS A 95 8.39 14.45 17.85
N SER A 96 7.18 13.92 17.83
CA SER A 96 6.25 14.10 18.94
C SER A 96 6.52 13.03 19.99
N GLN A 97 7.29 13.41 21.01
CA GLN A 97 7.22 12.90 22.39
C GLN A 97 7.23 11.37 22.56
N LEU A 98 8.41 10.77 22.45
CA LEU A 98 8.76 9.61 23.27
C LEU A 98 9.86 10.06 24.24
N ALA A 99 9.47 10.87 25.22
CA ALA A 99 10.27 11.13 26.41
C ALA A 99 9.50 10.53 27.59
N ASP A 100 10.01 9.40 28.06
CA ASP A 100 9.58 8.69 29.26
C ASP A 100 9.66 9.63 30.50
N PRO A 101 8.62 9.75 31.35
CA PRO A 101 8.70 10.59 32.53
C PRO A 101 9.36 9.81 33.66
N GLY A 102 10.68 9.98 33.82
CA GLY A 102 11.35 9.32 34.93
C GLY A 102 12.76 9.74 35.30
N VAL A 103 13.24 10.97 35.04
CA VAL A 103 14.31 11.57 35.86
C VAL A 103 14.21 13.11 35.86
N GLY A 104 13.90 13.66 37.04
CA GLY A 104 14.63 14.78 37.67
C GLY A 104 14.73 16.14 36.96
N GLU A 105 13.83 17.04 37.38
CA GLU A 105 14.18 18.38 37.89
C GLU A 105 15.35 19.17 37.27
N ARG A 106 15.01 20.24 36.54
CA ARG A 106 15.30 21.66 36.86
C ARG A 106 15.36 22.51 35.59
N ALA A 107 14.48 23.51 35.52
CA ALA A 107 14.76 24.90 35.11
C ALA A 107 13.51 25.56 34.51
N THR A 108 12.83 26.32 35.38
CA THR A 108 12.26 27.65 35.13
C THR A 108 12.01 28.08 33.68
N GLY A 109 10.72 28.25 33.36
CA GLY A 109 10.25 29.05 32.22
C GLY A 109 9.10 28.37 31.50
N VAL A 110 7.88 28.84 31.71
CA VAL A 110 6.72 28.43 30.91
C VAL A 110 6.69 29.29 29.64
N PRO A 111 6.85 28.70 28.44
CA PRO A 111 6.19 29.20 27.25
C PRO A 111 5.05 28.25 26.91
N THR A 112 3.84 28.62 27.33
CA THR A 112 2.61 28.15 26.70
C THR A 112 2.57 28.70 25.28
N SER A 113 3.14 27.96 24.33
CA SER A 113 2.81 28.14 22.92
C SER A 113 2.65 26.76 22.29
N SER A 114 1.40 26.33 22.20
CA SER A 114 0.93 25.32 21.27
C SER A 114 1.27 25.76 19.84
N SER A 115 2.48 25.48 19.38
CA SER A 115 2.88 25.72 17.98
C SER A 115 2.52 24.50 17.12
N PHE A 116 1.27 24.06 17.23
CA PHE A 116 0.65 23.36 16.12
C PHE A 116 0.12 24.46 15.19
N PRO A 117 0.48 24.46 13.89
CA PRO A 117 -0.15 25.34 12.93
C PRO A 117 -1.66 25.13 13.00
N ASP A 118 -2.42 26.21 13.13
CA ASP A 118 -3.87 26.13 13.13
C ASP A 118 -4.31 25.49 11.81
N ALA A 119 -5.34 24.64 11.84
CA ALA A 119 -5.87 23.99 10.64
C ALA A 119 -6.28 25.02 9.56
N SER A 120 -6.55 26.27 9.98
CA SER A 120 -6.82 27.42 9.14
C SER A 120 -5.62 27.98 8.36
N GLU A 121 -4.38 27.66 8.75
CA GLU A 121 -3.15 28.13 8.06
C GLU A 121 -2.79 27.31 6.81
N PHE A 122 -3.36 26.11 6.65
CA PHE A 122 -3.07 25.26 5.52
C PHE A 122 -3.83 25.71 4.26
N LYS A 123 -3.10 26.19 3.25
CA LYS A 123 -3.67 26.42 1.91
C LYS A 123 -3.93 25.09 1.20
N ILE A 124 -5.19 24.64 1.22
CA ILE A 124 -5.62 23.40 0.54
C ILE A 124 -5.78 23.69 -0.97
N HIS A 125 -5.19 22.84 -1.82
CA HIS A 125 -5.35 22.92 -3.26
C HIS A 125 -6.83 22.73 -3.68
N PRO A 126 -7.38 23.51 -4.64
CA PRO A 126 -8.80 23.45 -5.01
C PRO A 126 -9.31 22.04 -5.37
N LEU A 127 -8.52 21.29 -6.15
CA LEU A 127 -8.87 19.91 -6.53
C LEU A 127 -8.95 18.97 -5.32
N LEU A 128 -8.02 19.08 -4.36
CA LEU A 128 -8.02 18.23 -3.16
C LEU A 128 -9.24 18.50 -2.29
N ARG A 129 -9.64 19.77 -2.18
CA ARG A 129 -10.87 20.17 -1.49
C ARG A 129 -12.10 19.56 -2.15
N GLN A 130 -12.18 19.64 -3.48
CA GLN A 130 -13.32 19.10 -4.23
C GLN A 130 -13.41 17.57 -4.09
N THR A 131 -12.30 16.85 -4.25
CA THR A 131 -12.27 15.40 -4.05
C THR A 131 -12.65 15.00 -2.62
N ALA A 132 -12.20 15.75 -1.61
CA ALA A 132 -12.60 15.49 -0.23
C ALA A 132 -14.12 15.66 -0.02
N LEU A 133 -14.72 16.70 -0.59
CA LEU A 133 -16.17 16.94 -0.53
C LEU A 133 -16.96 15.82 -1.22
N GLU A 134 -16.53 15.37 -2.40
CA GLU A 134 -17.15 14.25 -3.11
C GLU A 134 -17.10 12.94 -2.30
N ILE A 135 -15.98 12.68 -1.60
CA ILE A 135 -15.84 11.51 -0.73
C ILE A 135 -16.80 11.59 0.46
N LEU A 136 -16.96 12.77 1.06
CA LEU A 136 -17.84 12.99 2.21
C LEU A 136 -19.31 12.82 1.83
N GLU A 137 -19.71 13.39 0.69
CA GLU A 137 -21.05 13.24 0.13
C GLU A 137 -21.37 11.76 -0.16
N LYS A 138 -20.45 11.04 -0.79
CA LYS A 138 -20.58 9.61 -1.07
C LYS A 138 -20.70 8.76 0.21
N LYS A 139 -20.15 9.25 1.33
CA LYS A 139 -20.24 8.59 2.65
C LYS A 139 -21.45 9.05 3.47
N GLY A 140 -22.29 9.94 2.95
CA GLY A 140 -23.44 10.49 3.67
C GLY A 140 -23.06 11.40 4.84
N ILE A 141 -21.81 11.87 4.89
CA ILE A 141 -21.31 12.78 5.94
C ILE A 141 -21.54 14.21 5.44
N ARG A 142 -22.46 14.93 6.07
CA ARG A 142 -22.68 16.36 5.82
C ARG A 142 -21.83 17.17 6.79
N ILE A 143 -21.04 18.11 6.28
CA ILE A 143 -20.22 19.06 7.05
C ILE A 143 -20.76 20.46 6.84
#